data_AF-A0A9N8LUB6-F1
#
_entry.id   AF-A0A9N8LUB6-F1
#
_cell.length_a   1.000
_cell.length_b   1.000
_cell.length_c   1.000
_cell.angle_alpha   90.00
_cell.angle_beta   90.00
_cell.angle_gamma   90.00
#
_symmetry.space_group_name_H-M   'P 1'
#
loop_
_entity.id
_entity.type
_entity.pdbx_description
1 polymer ?
#
loop_
_entity_poly.entity_id
_entity_poly.type
_entity_poly.pdbx_seq_one_letter_code
_entity_poly.pdbx_strand_id
1 'polypeptide(L)'
;MEPDRLVEEHAWRFRLELRCKLKPVEEVAKILDGIQERTGLDIPIHVDGASGDFVAPFTNPHLEWNFEIPRVVSINASGHKFGMVYAGLGWIIWMDQEHLHKWLLHKDLIFELHYLGSVEYSFNLHFSRPAAPALAHFINHGYQVNRNVMVADLAHAPTRVCSRSLSSTLATSAPAPSTLCASYYSAARSASGARAARATSPRRRGRRGR
;
A
#
# COMPACT_ATOMS: atom_id res chain seq x y z
N MET A 1 7.12 -35.76 -5.33
CA MET A 1 7.16 -34.44 -5.97
C MET A 1 5.72 -34.06 -6.24
N GLU A 2 5.18 -33.11 -5.49
CA GLU A 2 3.95 -32.43 -5.87
C GLU A 2 4.25 -30.93 -5.70
N PRO A 3 4.75 -30.25 -6.74
CA PRO A 3 4.61 -28.81 -6.81
C PRO A 3 3.14 -28.50 -7.16
N ASP A 4 2.67 -27.28 -6.89
CA ASP A 4 1.42 -26.73 -7.43
C ASP A 4 0.13 -26.88 -6.61
N ARG A 5 0.20 -26.74 -5.28
CA ARG A 5 -0.98 -26.31 -4.50
C ARG A 5 -0.81 -24.98 -3.78
N LEU A 6 0.39 -24.70 -3.26
CA LEU A 6 0.68 -23.42 -2.58
C LEU A 6 0.78 -22.25 -3.58
N VAL A 7 1.25 -22.48 -4.80
CA VAL A 7 1.38 -21.41 -5.81
C VAL A 7 0.00 -20.96 -6.30
N GLU A 8 -0.93 -21.90 -6.54
CA GLU A 8 -2.28 -21.55 -6.98
C GLU A 8 -3.14 -20.86 -5.90
N GLU A 9 -3.06 -21.30 -4.64
CA GLU A 9 -3.88 -20.71 -3.57
C GLU A 9 -3.46 -19.26 -3.25
N HIS A 10 -2.18 -18.93 -3.45
CA HIS A 10 -1.67 -17.57 -3.33
C HIS A 10 -1.84 -16.72 -4.60
N ALA A 11 -1.97 -17.34 -5.78
CA ALA A 11 -2.18 -16.64 -7.06
C ALA A 11 -3.51 -15.86 -7.07
N TRP A 12 -4.57 -16.37 -6.44
CA TRP A 12 -5.87 -15.69 -6.36
C TRP A 12 -5.85 -14.41 -5.48
N ARG A 13 -4.86 -14.27 -4.58
CA ARG A 13 -4.66 -13.09 -3.72
C ARG A 13 -3.82 -12.00 -4.38
N PHE A 14 -3.16 -12.32 -5.49
CA PHE A 14 -2.19 -11.48 -6.19
C PHE A 14 -2.71 -10.91 -7.53
N ARG A 15 -4.01 -10.59 -7.64
CA ARG A 15 -4.51 -9.75 -8.75
C ARG A 15 -4.06 -8.30 -8.53
N LEU A 16 -2.89 -7.96 -9.09
CA LEU A 16 -2.28 -6.64 -9.17
C LEU A 16 -3.18 -5.68 -9.97
N GLU A 17 -3.08 -4.38 -9.66
CA GLU A 17 -3.68 -3.21 -10.33
C GLU A 17 -5.16 -2.87 -10.11
N LEU A 18 -6.11 -3.80 -10.04
CA LEU A 18 -7.54 -3.42 -10.15
C LEU A 18 -8.28 -3.07 -8.85
N ARG A 19 -7.65 -3.24 -7.69
CA ARG A 19 -8.26 -2.89 -6.40
C ARG A 19 -7.30 -1.97 -5.67
N CYS A 20 -7.60 -0.66 -5.66
CA CYS A 20 -6.86 0.40 -4.97
C CYS A 20 -6.71 0.12 -3.45
N LYS A 21 -5.91 -0.89 -3.12
CA LYS A 21 -5.59 -1.37 -1.77
C LYS A 21 -4.09 -1.35 -1.63
N LEU A 22 -3.63 -0.77 -0.52
CA LEU A 22 -2.23 -0.86 -0.12
C LEU A 22 -1.87 -2.34 0.06
N LYS A 23 -0.75 -2.74 -0.53
CA LYS A 23 -0.21 -4.10 -0.37
C LYS A 23 0.54 -4.18 0.96
N PRO A 24 0.47 -5.31 1.68
CA PRO A 24 1.16 -5.45 2.95
C PRO A 24 2.65 -5.72 2.71
N VAL A 25 3.46 -4.66 2.62
CA VAL A 25 4.91 -4.76 2.35
C VAL A 25 5.63 -5.55 3.45
N GLU A 26 5.24 -5.35 4.70
CA GLU A 26 5.78 -6.07 5.86
C GLU A 26 5.57 -7.60 5.76
N GLU A 27 4.37 -8.04 5.32
CA GLU A 27 4.08 -9.46 5.12
C GLU A 27 4.94 -10.07 4.01
N VAL A 28 5.15 -9.32 2.92
CA VAL A 28 6.03 -9.74 1.83
C VAL A 28 7.47 -9.87 2.33
N ALA A 29 7.94 -8.90 3.13
CA ALA A 29 9.28 -8.94 3.70
C ALA A 29 9.51 -10.20 4.56
N LYS A 30 8.56 -10.56 5.42
CA LYS A 30 8.60 -11.79 6.24
C LYS A 30 8.66 -13.07 5.42
N ILE A 31 7.95 -13.11 4.29
CA ILE A 31 8.01 -14.25 3.37
C ILE A 31 9.40 -14.35 2.72
N LEU A 32 9.98 -13.23 2.33
CA LEU A 32 11.34 -13.18 1.76
C LEU A 32 12.39 -13.56 2.79
N ASP A 33 12.22 -13.20 4.07
CA ASP A 33 13.07 -13.67 5.16
C ASP A 33 13.11 -15.20 5.22
N GLY A 34 11.94 -15.85 5.23
CA GLY A 34 11.86 -17.32 5.22
C GLY A 34 12.44 -17.97 3.97
N ILE A 35 12.41 -17.29 2.81
CA ILE A 35 13.08 -17.76 1.58
C ILE A 35 14.59 -17.66 1.73
N GLN A 36 15.10 -16.55 2.25
CA GLN A 36 16.53 -16.35 2.48
C GLN A 36 17.08 -17.38 3.46
N GLU A 37 16.36 -17.68 4.55
CA GLU A 37 16.74 -18.73 5.51
C GLU A 37 16.85 -20.11 4.86
N ARG A 38 15.94 -20.43 3.94
CA ARG A 38 15.88 -21.76 3.30
C ARG A 38 16.84 -21.93 2.13
N THR A 39 17.14 -20.85 1.41
CA THR A 39 17.83 -20.90 0.11
C THR A 39 19.13 -20.10 0.07
N GLY A 40 19.37 -19.23 1.05
CA GLY A 40 20.45 -18.25 1.06
C GLY A 40 20.22 -17.05 0.12
N LEU A 41 19.11 -16.98 -0.60
CA LEU A 41 18.81 -15.89 -1.53
C LEU A 41 18.38 -14.63 -0.77
N ASP A 42 19.21 -13.59 -0.84
CA ASP A 42 18.87 -12.24 -0.39
C ASP A 42 18.12 -11.52 -1.51
N ILE A 43 16.82 -11.25 -1.32
CA ILE A 43 15.95 -10.64 -2.33
C ILE A 43 15.44 -9.29 -1.80
N PRO A 44 15.74 -8.17 -2.49
CA PRO A 44 15.29 -6.84 -2.08
C PRO A 44 13.86 -6.55 -2.55
N ILE A 45 13.25 -5.53 -1.96
CA ILE A 45 11.91 -5.02 -2.31
C ILE A 45 12.05 -3.63 -2.92
N HIS A 46 11.48 -3.46 -4.11
CA HIS A 46 11.09 -2.15 -4.64
C HIS A 46 9.60 -1.94 -4.36
N VAL A 47 9.24 -0.79 -3.78
CA VAL A 47 7.84 -0.43 -3.57
C VAL A 47 7.38 0.46 -4.71
N ASP A 48 6.41 -0.03 -5.49
CA ASP A 48 5.66 0.82 -6.43
C ASP A 48 4.64 1.65 -5.65
N GLY A 49 5.11 2.82 -5.26
CA GLY A 49 4.40 3.81 -4.47
C GLY A 49 3.68 4.85 -5.32
N ALA A 50 3.56 4.64 -6.63
CA ALA A 50 3.21 5.69 -7.60
C ALA A 50 2.00 6.53 -7.18
N SER A 51 0.98 5.91 -6.61
CA SER A 51 -0.19 6.62 -6.06
C SER A 51 -0.23 6.63 -4.52
N GLY A 52 0.22 5.54 -3.88
CA GLY A 52 0.05 5.33 -2.44
C GLY A 52 0.93 6.23 -1.58
N ASP A 53 2.09 6.64 -2.07
CA ASP A 53 3.12 7.30 -1.26
C ASP A 53 2.78 8.73 -0.87
N PHE A 54 2.02 9.42 -1.71
CA PHE A 54 1.48 10.74 -1.36
C PHE A 54 0.13 10.64 -0.63
N VAL A 55 -0.28 9.44 -0.17
CA VAL A 55 -1.53 9.21 0.57
C VAL A 55 -1.26 8.57 1.93
N ALA A 56 -0.50 7.48 1.98
CA ALA A 56 -0.28 6.67 3.18
C ALA A 56 0.36 7.47 4.34
N PRO A 57 1.43 8.28 4.15
CA PRO A 57 2.02 9.09 5.22
C PRO A 57 1.06 10.08 5.88
N PHE A 58 0.05 10.52 5.13
CA PHE A 58 -0.91 11.52 5.58
C PHE A 58 -2.15 10.90 6.22
N THR A 59 -2.60 9.76 5.72
CA THR A 59 -3.85 9.12 6.16
C THR A 59 -3.61 8.01 7.18
N ASN A 60 -2.48 7.32 7.10
CA ASN A 60 -2.09 6.23 8.01
C ASN A 60 -0.58 6.27 8.33
N PRO A 61 -0.14 7.23 9.16
CA PRO A 61 1.28 7.46 9.42
C PRO A 61 1.98 6.33 10.19
N HIS A 62 1.23 5.44 10.83
CA HIS A 62 1.76 4.29 11.57
C HIS A 62 1.86 3.01 10.71
N LEU A 63 1.52 3.11 9.41
CA LEU A 63 1.68 1.99 8.51
C LEU A 63 3.16 1.83 8.16
N GLU A 64 3.72 0.67 8.46
CA GLU A 64 5.05 0.29 8.01
C GLU A 64 4.96 -0.23 6.57
N TRP A 65 5.54 0.54 5.65
CA TRP A 65 5.56 0.18 4.22
C TRP A 65 6.80 0.72 3.49
N ASN A 66 7.52 1.66 4.10
CA ASN A 66 8.62 2.42 3.52
C ASN A 66 9.98 1.83 3.95
N PHE A 67 11.03 2.64 3.92
CA PHE A 67 12.40 2.29 4.31
C PHE A 67 12.57 1.86 5.78
N GLU A 68 11.55 1.96 6.63
CA GLU A 68 11.57 1.32 7.96
C GLU A 68 11.65 -0.21 7.86
N ILE A 69 11.19 -0.79 6.75
CA ILE A 69 11.33 -2.22 6.45
C ILE A 69 12.72 -2.45 5.80
N PRO A 70 13.64 -3.22 6.41
CA PRO A 70 15.03 -3.35 5.93
C PRO A 70 15.17 -3.87 4.50
N ARG A 71 14.21 -4.66 4.03
CA ARG A 71 14.22 -5.19 2.65
C ARG A 71 13.86 -4.14 1.60
N VAL A 72 13.26 -3.02 1.97
CA VAL A 72 12.83 -1.99 1.02
C VAL A 72 14.05 -1.16 0.61
N VAL A 73 14.52 -1.33 -0.62
CA VAL A 73 15.74 -0.67 -1.11
C VAL A 73 15.45 0.55 -1.98
N SER A 74 14.26 0.61 -2.58
CA SER A 74 13.81 1.74 -3.37
C SER A 74 12.31 1.87 -3.42
N ILE A 75 11.87 3.10 -3.65
CA ILE A 75 10.46 3.47 -3.69
C ILE A 75 10.28 4.50 -4.80
N ASN A 76 9.27 4.31 -5.65
CA ASN A 76 8.86 5.33 -6.63
C ASN A 76 7.55 6.02 -6.22
N ALA A 77 7.37 7.27 -6.63
CA ALA A 77 6.14 8.01 -6.38
C ALA A 77 5.83 8.93 -7.56
N SER A 78 4.57 9.01 -7.99
CA SER A 78 4.17 9.93 -9.06
C SER A 78 3.70 11.26 -8.46
N GLY A 79 4.53 12.30 -8.58
CA GLY A 79 4.17 13.65 -8.14
C GLY A 79 2.89 14.17 -8.80
N HIS A 80 2.63 13.74 -10.03
CA HIS A 80 1.43 14.11 -10.79
C HIS A 80 0.16 13.28 -10.50
N LYS A 81 0.21 12.37 -9.51
CA LYS A 81 -0.97 11.68 -8.99
C LYS A 81 -1.45 12.39 -7.73
N PHE A 82 -1.16 11.83 -6.56
CA PHE A 82 -1.53 12.43 -5.27
C PHE A 82 -0.49 13.43 -4.75
N GLY A 83 0.61 13.65 -5.48
CA GLY A 83 1.63 14.65 -5.13
C GLY A 83 1.25 16.10 -5.45
N MET A 84 0.01 16.35 -5.91
CA MET A 84 -0.57 17.67 -6.17
C MET A 84 0.21 18.53 -7.18
N VAL A 85 0.72 17.90 -8.23
CA VAL A 85 1.37 18.59 -9.37
C VAL A 85 0.73 18.15 -10.67
N TYR A 86 0.82 18.97 -11.71
CA TYR A 86 0.41 18.58 -13.06
C TYR A 86 1.29 17.45 -13.64
N ALA A 87 0.78 16.81 -14.70
CA ALA A 87 1.47 15.75 -15.42
C ALA A 87 2.93 16.12 -15.79
N GLY A 88 3.85 15.16 -15.62
CA GLY A 88 5.26 15.33 -16.00
C GLY A 88 6.27 15.25 -14.85
N LEU A 89 5.87 14.83 -13.65
CA LEU A 89 6.80 14.61 -12.53
C LEU A 89 6.62 13.25 -11.86
N GLY A 90 7.74 12.53 -11.70
CA GLY A 90 7.86 11.34 -10.87
C GLY A 90 9.14 11.41 -10.04
N TRP A 91 9.14 10.65 -8.95
CA TRP A 91 10.25 10.51 -8.03
C TRP A 91 10.61 9.04 -7.90
N ILE A 92 11.89 8.77 -7.74
CA ILE A 92 12.39 7.49 -7.25
C ILE A 92 13.46 7.81 -6.21
N ILE A 93 13.36 7.14 -5.07
CA ILE A 93 14.29 7.30 -3.95
C ILE A 93 14.87 5.92 -3.66
N TRP A 94 16.17 5.91 -3.41
CA TRP A 94 16.91 4.74 -2.96
C TRP A 94 17.27 4.93 -1.49
N MET A 95 17.30 3.82 -0.73
CA MET A 95 17.62 3.86 0.69
C MET A 95 19.01 4.48 0.94
N ASP A 96 20.02 4.00 0.21
CA ASP A 96 21.38 4.52 0.23
C ASP A 96 22.14 4.16 -1.07
N GLN A 97 23.36 4.68 -1.19
CA GLN A 97 24.24 4.40 -2.34
C GLN A 97 24.76 2.97 -2.37
N GLU A 98 24.88 2.28 -1.23
CA GLU A 98 25.36 0.90 -1.18
C GLU A 98 24.32 -0.03 -1.80
N HIS A 99 23.05 0.10 -1.40
CA HIS A 99 21.91 -0.61 -1.97
C HIS A 99 21.72 -0.29 -3.45
N LEU A 100 21.93 0.97 -3.84
CA LEU A 100 21.92 1.38 -5.25
C LEU A 100 22.92 0.55 -6.06
N HIS A 101 24.18 0.50 -5.64
CA HIS A 101 25.25 -0.21 -6.34
C HIS A 101 25.13 -1.75 -6.21
N LYS A 102 24.68 -2.24 -5.06
CA LYS A 102 24.52 -3.67 -4.77
C LYS A 102 23.41 -4.30 -5.61
N TRP A 103 22.27 -3.61 -5.76
CA TRP A 103 21.05 -4.25 -6.27
C TRP A 103 20.63 -3.83 -7.68
N LEU A 104 20.99 -2.63 -8.16
CA LEU A 104 20.41 -2.15 -9.41
C LEU A 104 21.39 -1.45 -10.35
N LEU A 105 22.27 -0.61 -9.80
CA LEU A 105 23.00 0.37 -10.58
C LEU A 105 24.47 0.00 -10.64
N HIS A 106 24.81 -0.78 -11.67
CA HIS A 106 26.20 -0.87 -12.11
C HIS A 106 26.71 0.55 -12.36
N LYS A 107 27.95 0.86 -11.94
CA LYS A 107 28.50 2.23 -12.02
C LYS A 107 28.42 2.82 -13.42
N ASP A 108 28.43 1.97 -14.45
CA ASP A 108 28.33 2.34 -15.86
C ASP A 108 26.97 2.95 -16.27
N LEU A 109 25.93 2.83 -15.43
CA LEU A 109 24.63 3.43 -15.65
C LEU A 109 24.54 4.86 -15.09
N ILE A 110 25.51 5.29 -14.29
CA ILE A 110 25.57 6.65 -13.73
C ILE A 110 26.38 7.53 -14.68
N PHE A 111 25.76 8.60 -15.16
CA PHE A 111 26.45 9.60 -15.94
C PHE A 111 27.07 10.65 -15.02
N GLU A 112 28.38 10.81 -15.14
CA GLU A 112 29.12 11.88 -14.47
C GLU A 112 29.10 13.14 -15.33
N LEU A 113 28.65 14.24 -14.76
CA LEU A 113 28.60 15.54 -15.42
C LEU A 113 29.43 16.55 -14.62
N HIS A 114 30.37 17.21 -15.28
CA HIS A 114 31.13 18.30 -14.67
C HIS A 114 30.38 19.61 -14.87
N TYR A 115 29.78 20.14 -13.81
CA TYR A 115 29.03 21.39 -13.85
C TYR A 115 29.51 22.34 -12.75
N LEU A 116 29.78 23.59 -13.13
CA LEU A 116 30.28 24.67 -12.24
C LEU A 116 31.49 24.28 -11.36
N GLY A 117 32.38 23.42 -11.87
CA GLY A 117 33.57 22.95 -11.13
C GLY A 117 33.29 21.85 -10.11
N SER A 118 32.06 21.35 -10.05
CA SER A 118 31.65 20.20 -9.25
C SER A 118 31.28 19.01 -10.14
N VAL A 119 31.23 17.83 -9.53
CA VAL A 119 30.78 16.59 -10.17
C VAL A 119 29.34 16.33 -9.76
N GLU A 120 28.45 16.28 -10.75
CA GLU A 120 27.05 15.88 -10.58
C GLU A 120 26.84 14.48 -11.16
N TYR A 121 26.08 13.65 -10.45
CA TYR A 121 25.73 12.29 -10.88
C TYR A 121 24.29 12.26 -11.36
N SER A 122 24.07 11.80 -12.59
CA SER A 122 22.74 11.67 -13.17
C SER A 122 22.43 10.22 -13.51
N PHE A 123 21.30 9.75 -13.00
CA PHE A 123 20.67 8.50 -13.41
C PHE A 123 19.29 8.80 -13.95
N ASN A 124 19.22 9.19 -15.21
CA ASN A 124 17.98 9.53 -15.90
C ASN A 124 17.99 8.94 -17.30
N LEU A 125 16.82 8.43 -17.74
CA LEU A 125 16.62 8.04 -19.14
C LEU A 125 16.42 9.26 -20.04
N HIS A 126 15.90 10.35 -19.48
CA HIS A 126 15.62 11.59 -20.19
C HIS A 126 16.74 12.61 -19.97
N PHE A 127 17.09 13.34 -21.01
CA PHE A 127 18.05 14.46 -20.95
C PHE A 127 17.30 15.79 -20.72
N SER A 128 16.98 16.50 -21.79
CA SER A 128 16.24 17.76 -21.73
C SER A 128 14.79 17.56 -21.35
N ARG A 129 14.33 18.26 -20.30
CA ARG A 129 12.94 18.25 -19.83
C ARG A 129 12.58 19.56 -19.12
N PRO A 130 11.31 19.99 -19.12
CA PRO A 130 10.89 21.18 -18.39
C PRO A 130 11.03 20.98 -16.88
N ALA A 131 11.61 21.97 -16.20
CA ALA A 131 11.75 21.96 -14.73
C ALA A 131 10.47 22.44 -14.00
N ALA A 132 9.48 22.97 -14.73
CA ALA A 132 8.28 23.55 -14.14
C ALA A 132 7.49 22.59 -13.22
N PRO A 133 7.29 21.29 -13.55
CA PRO A 133 6.63 20.36 -12.64
C PRO A 133 7.43 20.14 -11.35
N ALA A 134 8.76 20.04 -11.44
CA ALA A 134 9.61 19.88 -10.25
C ALA A 134 9.55 21.11 -9.34
N LEU A 135 9.58 22.31 -9.93
CA LEU A 135 9.44 23.57 -9.19
C LEU A 135 8.08 23.70 -8.52
N ALA A 136 7.00 23.32 -9.22
CA ALA A 136 5.65 23.31 -8.64
C ALA A 136 5.55 22.38 -7.42
N HIS A 137 6.21 21.21 -7.47
CA HIS A 137 6.26 20.29 -6.34
C HIS A 137 7.08 20.85 -5.16
N PHE A 138 8.15 21.58 -5.45
CA PHE A 138 9.00 22.20 -4.42
C PHE A 138 8.26 23.30 -3.64
N ILE A 139 7.40 24.06 -4.32
CA ILE A 139 6.60 25.14 -3.70
C ILE A 139 5.37 24.57 -2.93
N ASN A 140 5.22 23.24 -2.86
CA ASN A 140 4.06 22.61 -2.23
C ASN A 140 3.90 22.96 -0.74
N HIS A 141 2.65 22.91 -0.29
CA HIS A 141 2.06 23.60 0.85
C HIS A 141 2.37 23.01 2.24
N GLY A 142 3.39 22.14 2.35
CA GLY A 142 3.81 21.52 3.62
C GLY A 142 2.89 20.40 4.14
N TYR A 143 3.32 19.71 5.21
CA TYR A 143 2.68 18.47 5.69
C TYR A 143 1.19 18.63 6.03
N GLN A 144 0.83 19.69 6.76
CA GLN A 144 -0.54 19.87 7.25
C GLN A 144 -1.55 20.08 6.11
N VAL A 145 -1.17 20.84 5.08
CA VAL A 145 -2.04 21.06 3.94
C VAL A 145 -2.22 19.78 3.14
N ASN A 146 -1.13 19.07 2.85
CA ASN A 146 -1.18 17.77 2.18
C ASN A 146 -2.06 16.78 2.98
N ARG A 147 -1.90 16.75 4.31
CA ARG A 147 -2.72 15.91 5.18
C ARG A 147 -4.20 16.25 5.08
N ASN A 148 -4.55 17.53 5.16
CA ASN A 148 -5.93 17.98 5.09
C ASN A 148 -6.57 17.60 3.74
N VAL A 149 -5.84 17.78 2.64
CA VAL A 149 -6.32 17.38 1.30
C VAL A 149 -6.54 15.87 1.25
N MET A 150 -5.57 15.04 1.63
CA MET A 150 -5.71 13.58 1.53
C MET A 150 -6.80 13.02 2.46
N VAL A 151 -6.94 13.57 3.67
CA VAL A 151 -7.99 13.18 4.60
C VAL A 151 -9.36 13.64 4.07
N ALA A 152 -9.46 14.85 3.53
CA ALA A 152 -10.67 15.35 2.91
C ALA A 152 -11.07 14.49 1.71
N ASP A 153 -10.13 14.12 0.84
CA ASP A 153 -10.37 13.24 -0.30
C ASP A 153 -10.81 11.85 0.15
N LEU A 154 -10.25 11.30 1.22
CA LEU A 154 -10.68 10.01 1.76
C LEU A 154 -12.05 10.07 2.46
N ALA A 155 -12.38 11.22 3.07
CA ALA A 155 -13.66 11.46 3.74
C ALA A 155 -14.78 11.73 2.73
N HIS A 156 -14.53 12.57 1.74
CA HIS A 156 -15.44 12.98 0.68
C HIS A 156 -15.40 12.08 -0.53
N ALA A 157 -14.49 11.10 -0.57
CA ALA A 157 -14.27 10.20 -1.68
C ALA A 157 -15.63 9.91 -2.32
N PRO A 158 -15.84 10.33 -3.58
CA PRO A 158 -17.00 9.90 -4.35
C PRO A 158 -17.16 8.40 -4.19
N THR A 159 -16.06 7.66 -4.04
CA THR A 159 -16.02 6.25 -3.63
C THR A 159 -16.78 5.89 -2.35
N ARG A 160 -16.73 6.65 -1.24
CA ARG A 160 -17.51 6.31 -0.01
C ARG A 160 -18.99 6.66 -0.15
N VAL A 161 -19.31 7.83 -0.70
CA VAL A 161 -20.71 8.26 -0.91
C VAL A 161 -21.35 7.42 -2.02
N CYS A 162 -20.70 7.26 -3.16
CA CYS A 162 -21.10 6.32 -4.21
C CYS A 162 -21.11 4.89 -3.68
N SER A 163 -20.11 4.40 -2.93
CA SER A 163 -20.15 3.02 -2.39
C SER A 163 -21.38 2.81 -1.50
N ARG A 164 -21.70 3.75 -0.61
CA ARG A 164 -22.91 3.70 0.21
C ARG A 164 -24.18 3.75 -0.65
N SER A 165 -24.24 4.66 -1.61
CA SER A 165 -25.38 4.83 -2.52
C SER A 165 -25.61 3.63 -3.44
N LEU A 166 -24.54 3.08 -4.02
CA LEU A 166 -24.55 1.85 -4.81
C LEU A 166 -24.94 0.66 -3.93
N SER A 167 -24.39 0.55 -2.71
CA SER A 167 -24.74 -0.53 -1.78
C SER A 167 -26.22 -0.46 -1.39
N SER A 168 -26.77 0.73 -1.11
CA SER A 168 -28.19 0.90 -0.82
C SER A 168 -29.06 0.61 -2.03
N THR A 169 -28.64 1.03 -3.24
CA THR A 169 -29.38 0.74 -4.47
C THR A 169 -29.40 -0.76 -4.74
N LEU A 170 -28.25 -1.43 -4.66
CA LEU A 170 -28.13 -2.89 -4.84
C LEU A 170 -28.87 -3.68 -3.77
N ALA A 171 -28.92 -3.20 -2.52
CA ALA A 171 -29.71 -3.82 -1.47
C ALA A 171 -31.23 -3.70 -1.73
N THR A 172 -31.66 -2.66 -2.44
CA THR A 172 -33.07 -2.39 -2.75
C THR A 172 -33.50 -3.01 -4.08
N SER A 173 -32.57 -3.22 -5.03
CA SER A 173 -32.81 -3.78 -6.36
C SER A 173 -32.46 -5.27 -6.50
N ALA A 174 -31.94 -5.91 -5.45
CA ALA A 174 -31.70 -7.34 -5.46
C ALA A 174 -33.04 -8.10 -5.65
N PRO A 175 -33.20 -8.91 -6.71
CA PRO A 175 -34.39 -9.76 -6.84
C PRO A 175 -34.45 -10.67 -5.61
N ALA A 176 -35.67 -10.90 -5.10
CA ALA A 176 -35.91 -11.82 -4.00
C ALA A 176 -35.11 -13.12 -4.26
N PRO A 177 -34.30 -13.59 -3.30
CA PRO A 177 -33.38 -14.69 -3.56
C PRO A 177 -34.20 -15.87 -4.07
N SER A 178 -33.90 -16.32 -5.30
CA SER A 178 -34.30 -17.65 -5.70
C SER A 178 -33.74 -18.62 -4.65
N THR A 179 -34.50 -19.66 -4.35
CA THR A 179 -34.39 -20.54 -3.17
C THR A 179 -32.98 -21.09 -2.90
N LEU A 180 -32.07 -21.03 -3.88
CA LEU A 180 -30.66 -21.37 -3.79
C LEU A 180 -29.81 -20.37 -2.96
N CYS A 181 -30.08 -19.06 -3.03
CA CYS A 181 -29.26 -18.02 -2.38
C CYS A 181 -29.56 -17.84 -0.87
N ALA A 182 -30.74 -18.28 -0.41
CA ALA A 182 -31.12 -18.21 0.99
C ALA A 182 -30.22 -19.07 1.90
N SER A 183 -29.69 -20.18 1.37
CA SER A 183 -28.75 -21.05 2.10
C SER A 183 -27.45 -20.31 2.45
N TYR A 184 -26.92 -19.54 1.49
CA TYR A 184 -25.64 -18.84 1.60
C TYR A 184 -25.69 -17.66 2.58
N TYR A 185 -26.79 -16.89 2.57
CA TYR A 185 -26.97 -15.77 3.52
C TYR A 185 -27.25 -16.24 4.96
N SER A 186 -27.90 -17.40 5.15
CA SER A 186 -28.11 -17.96 6.50
C SER A 186 -26.81 -18.51 7.11
N ALA A 187 -25.92 -19.07 6.29
CA ALA A 187 -24.60 -19.53 6.69
C ALA A 187 -23.68 -18.36 7.10
N ALA A 188 -23.75 -17.24 6.37
CA ALA A 188 -22.97 -16.03 6.70
C ALA A 188 -23.44 -15.33 8.00
N ARG A 189 -24.75 -15.38 8.33
CA ARG A 189 -25.30 -14.84 9.58
C ARG A 189 -25.01 -15.70 10.81
N SER A 190 -25.01 -17.02 10.66
CA SER A 190 -24.66 -17.94 11.78
C SER A 190 -23.18 -17.85 12.15
N ALA A 191 -22.29 -17.62 11.18
CA ALA A 191 -20.86 -17.43 11.43
C ALA A 191 -20.51 -16.12 12.17
N SER A 192 -21.27 -15.04 11.97
CA SER A 192 -21.05 -13.76 12.66
C SER A 192 -21.71 -13.68 14.04
N GLY A 193 -22.85 -14.36 14.24
CA GLY A 193 -23.55 -14.41 15.54
C GLY A 193 -22.86 -15.27 16.62
N ALA A 194 -22.11 -16.30 16.22
CA ALA A 194 -21.46 -17.22 17.16
C ALA A 194 -20.29 -16.60 17.94
N ARG A 195 -19.72 -15.47 17.49
CA ARG A 195 -18.60 -14.81 18.17
C ARG A 195 -19.03 -13.82 19.26
N ALA A 196 -20.29 -13.41 19.29
CA ALA A 196 -20.80 -12.41 20.24
C ALA A 196 -21.39 -13.01 21.53
N ALA A 197 -21.65 -14.33 21.60
CA ALA A 197 -22.39 -14.96 22.70
C ALA A 197 -21.52 -15.67 23.77
N ARG A 198 -20.21 -15.41 23.84
CA ARG A 198 -19.30 -16.11 24.78
C ARG A 198 -18.68 -15.27 25.90
N ALA A 199 -19.24 -14.10 26.20
CA ALA A 199 -18.83 -13.29 27.33
C ALA A 199 -20.05 -12.77 28.10
N THR A 200 -20.61 -13.58 29.01
CA THR A 200 -21.25 -13.17 30.27
C THR A 200 -21.83 -14.41 30.97
N SER A 201 -21.27 -14.80 32.11
CA SER A 201 -21.91 -15.70 33.08
C SER A 201 -21.69 -15.13 34.49
N PRO A 202 -22.69 -15.14 35.40
CA PRO A 202 -22.65 -14.37 36.63
C PRO A 202 -21.98 -15.13 37.78
N ARG A 203 -21.04 -14.47 38.47
CA ARG A 203 -20.48 -14.95 39.74
C ARG A 203 -21.56 -14.89 40.84
N ARG A 204 -22.08 -16.05 41.22
CA ARG A 204 -22.74 -16.30 42.52
C ARG A 204 -21.68 -16.26 43.63
N ARG A 205 -21.81 -15.35 44.60
CA ARG A 205 -21.28 -15.53 45.96
C ARG A 205 -22.27 -14.97 46.97
N GLY A 206 -22.99 -15.87 47.63
CA GLY A 206 -23.63 -15.58 48.90
C GLY A 206 -22.71 -16.00 50.04
N ARG A 207 -22.53 -15.11 51.02
CA ARG A 207 -22.50 -15.46 52.45
C ARG A 207 -22.58 -14.18 53.30
N ARG A 208 -23.71 -14.01 53.99
CA ARG A 208 -23.84 -13.20 55.20
C ARG A 208 -23.34 -14.02 56.39
N GLY A 209 -22.77 -13.38 57.41
CA GLY A 209 -22.71 -13.95 58.76
C GLY A 209 -21.64 -13.38 59.68
N ARG A 210 -22.10 -12.49 60.57
CA ARG A 210 -21.49 -11.92 61.79
C ARG A 210 -20.51 -10.78 61.62
#